data_AF-A0A822AW33-F1
#
_entry.id   AF-A0A822AW33-F1
#
_cell.length_a   1.000
_cell.length_b   1.000
_cell.length_c   1.000
_cell.angle_alpha   90.00
_cell.angle_beta   90.00
_cell.angle_gamma   90.00
#
_symmetry.space_group_name_H-M   'P 1'
#
loop_
_entity.id
_entity.type
_entity.pdbx_description
1 polymer ?
#
loop_
_entity_poly.entity_id
_entity_poly.type
_entity_poly.pdbx_seq_one_letter_code
_entity_poly.pdbx_strand_id
1 'polypeptide(L)'
;MKSIQKKLEELEERLDSKERDYLSKRLTYEVYEDQLKKMLKEVEDQNDSIDNHLSIERFQQEVKQFSKELPKLKTQMDALHGRIEFLKQRKQELITMRAEYKKLKHAVQLALEDKILKENEFNRVTNCRQVIRKIYRCRSTDDLPQKIFYALPVKSKLSGEDDNDDLSKAIRLISKYIGRDWSRLYWQLPFYPLRGKEEVSKDINYIDDKYHRGDVFRDQATDALNKWRRFHTRAKLDDLIHALQNINRFDVIQIIDRHILKPKRLLNEEHEEIDPRKKEIEDLNRKLNRLFEKIHTGVITTHDTYVYSTIGLDPLQPVRKHRPLVMH
;
A
#
# COMPACT_ATOMS: atom_id res chain seq x y z
N MET A 1 13.38 -11.62 -4.99
CA MET A 1 14.29 -11.79 -6.16
C MET A 1 15.77 -11.75 -5.77
N LYS A 2 16.27 -10.69 -5.11
CA LYS A 2 17.68 -10.61 -4.66
C LYS A 2 18.13 -11.83 -3.83
N SER A 3 17.25 -12.37 -2.98
CA SER A 3 17.56 -13.56 -2.17
C SER A 3 17.78 -14.85 -2.98
N ILE A 4 17.00 -15.11 -4.04
CA ILE A 4 17.16 -16.33 -4.87
C ILE A 4 18.42 -16.22 -5.74
N GLN A 5 18.70 -15.02 -6.26
CA GLN A 5 19.92 -14.76 -7.04
C GLN A 5 21.16 -15.03 -6.18
N LYS A 6 21.21 -14.47 -4.96
CA LYS A 6 22.29 -14.71 -4.02
C LYS A 6 22.49 -16.19 -3.70
N LYS A 7 21.39 -16.94 -3.48
CA LYS A 7 21.46 -18.39 -3.23
C LYS A 7 21.97 -19.18 -4.44
N LEU A 8 21.67 -18.74 -5.66
CA LEU A 8 22.21 -19.35 -6.88
C LEU A 8 23.72 -19.10 -6.99
N GLU A 9 24.15 -17.86 -6.78
CA GLU A 9 25.58 -17.49 -6.79
C GLU A 9 26.36 -18.27 -5.71
N GLU A 10 25.85 -18.33 -4.47
CA GLU A 10 26.45 -19.12 -3.38
C GLU A 10 26.54 -20.63 -3.71
N LEU A 11 25.56 -21.18 -4.45
CA LEU A 11 25.59 -22.57 -4.88
C LEU A 11 26.56 -22.82 -6.03
N GLU A 12 26.69 -21.86 -6.95
CA GLU A 12 27.67 -21.90 -8.04
C GLU A 12 29.10 -21.90 -7.48
N GLU A 13 29.41 -20.98 -6.55
CA GLU A 13 30.72 -20.94 -5.90
C GLU A 13 31.04 -22.24 -5.15
N ARG A 14 30.05 -22.82 -4.47
CA ARG A 14 30.20 -24.12 -3.78
C ARG A 14 30.42 -25.27 -4.74
N LEU A 15 29.69 -25.29 -5.87
CA LEU A 15 29.84 -26.29 -6.91
C LEU A 15 31.25 -26.21 -7.52
N ASP A 16 31.68 -25.02 -7.92
CA ASP A 16 33.01 -24.78 -8.52
C ASP A 16 34.13 -25.16 -7.54
N SER A 17 33.98 -24.85 -6.26
CA SER A 17 34.92 -25.30 -5.23
C SER A 17 35.00 -26.82 -5.15
N LYS A 18 33.86 -27.53 -5.22
CA LYS A 18 33.84 -29.00 -5.13
C LYS A 18 34.34 -29.68 -6.40
N GLU A 19 34.09 -29.09 -7.57
CA GLU A 19 34.64 -29.57 -8.84
C GLU A 19 36.16 -29.43 -8.86
N ARG A 20 36.71 -28.31 -8.37
CA ARG A 20 38.16 -28.15 -8.18
C ARG A 20 38.75 -29.18 -7.21
N ASP A 21 38.11 -29.39 -6.06
CA ASP A 21 38.53 -30.42 -5.08
C ASP A 21 38.54 -31.81 -5.72
N TYR A 22 37.51 -32.15 -6.50
CA TYR A 22 37.38 -33.44 -7.17
C TYR A 22 38.46 -33.62 -8.24
N LEU A 23 38.71 -32.61 -9.08
CA LEU A 23 39.77 -32.65 -10.10
C LEU A 23 41.15 -32.82 -9.48
N SER A 24 41.43 -32.11 -8.37
CA SER A 24 42.69 -32.24 -7.65
C SER A 24 42.89 -33.67 -7.12
N LYS A 25 41.86 -34.27 -6.51
CA LYS A 25 41.93 -35.66 -6.01
C LYS A 25 41.99 -36.70 -7.13
N ARG A 26 41.33 -36.44 -8.25
CA ARG A 26 41.42 -37.31 -9.43
C ARG A 26 42.84 -37.32 -9.99
N LEU A 27 43.47 -36.15 -10.09
CA LEU A 27 44.84 -36.06 -10.57
C LEU A 27 45.80 -36.80 -9.63
N THR A 28 45.65 -36.66 -8.31
CA THR A 28 46.49 -37.42 -7.36
C THR A 28 46.24 -38.92 -7.46
N TYR A 29 44.99 -39.36 -7.64
CA TYR A 29 44.67 -40.76 -7.91
C TYR A 29 45.41 -41.30 -9.14
N GLU A 30 45.31 -40.59 -10.27
CA GLU A 30 45.93 -40.99 -11.54
C GLU A 30 47.46 -41.08 -11.40
N VAL A 31 48.10 -40.12 -10.71
CA VAL A 31 49.54 -40.16 -10.42
C VAL A 31 49.93 -41.36 -9.55
N TYR A 32 49.18 -41.65 -8.48
CA TYR A 32 49.45 -42.80 -7.62
C TYR A 32 49.24 -44.13 -8.34
N GLU A 33 48.22 -44.22 -9.19
CA GLU A 33 47.96 -45.42 -9.99
C GLU A 33 49.09 -45.67 -11.00
N ASP A 34 49.55 -44.62 -11.70
CA ASP A 34 50.67 -44.72 -12.63
C ASP A 34 51.99 -45.06 -11.95
N GLN A 35 52.27 -44.48 -10.78
CA GLN A 35 53.43 -44.83 -9.96
C GLN A 35 53.39 -46.30 -9.54
N LEU A 36 52.24 -46.78 -9.06
CA LEU A 36 52.07 -48.17 -8.68
C LEU A 36 52.26 -49.12 -9.87
N LYS A 37 51.73 -48.77 -11.05
CA LYS A 37 51.91 -49.57 -12.29
C LYS A 37 53.37 -49.62 -12.73
N LYS A 38 54.09 -48.49 -12.70
CA LYS A 38 55.53 -48.45 -13.01
C LYS A 38 56.31 -49.33 -12.04
N MET A 39 55.99 -49.21 -10.76
CA MET A 39 56.61 -50.01 -9.72
C MET A 39 56.38 -51.52 -9.93
N LEU A 40 55.14 -51.94 -10.19
CA LEU A 40 54.84 -53.34 -10.45
C LEU A 40 55.61 -53.88 -11.67
N LYS A 41 55.77 -53.08 -12.72
CA LYS A 41 56.52 -53.44 -13.92
C LYS A 41 58.03 -53.57 -13.66
N GLU A 42 58.62 -52.66 -12.88
CA GLU A 42 60.04 -52.72 -12.51
C GLU A 42 60.38 -53.99 -11.72
N VAL A 43 59.44 -54.51 -10.91
CA VAL A 43 59.59 -55.78 -10.20
C VAL A 43 59.55 -56.98 -11.14
N GLU A 44 58.66 -56.97 -12.13
CA GLU A 44 58.62 -58.02 -13.17
C GLU A 44 59.93 -58.05 -13.97
N ASP A 45 60.51 -56.90 -14.27
CA ASP A 45 61.75 -56.77 -15.05
C ASP A 45 63.03 -57.12 -14.25
N GLN A 46 63.02 -57.04 -12.91
CA GLN A 46 64.21 -57.25 -12.05
C GLN A 46 64.33 -58.66 -11.45
N ASN A 47 63.40 -59.57 -11.77
CA ASN A 47 63.28 -60.89 -11.12
C ASN A 47 64.46 -61.87 -11.37
N ASP A 48 65.44 -61.49 -12.20
CA ASP A 48 66.63 -62.30 -12.54
C ASP A 48 67.90 -62.00 -11.70
N SER A 49 67.87 -61.00 -10.79
CA SER A 49 69.05 -60.59 -10.00
C SER A 49 68.93 -60.98 -8.52
N ILE A 50 69.81 -61.89 -8.06
CA ILE A 50 69.80 -62.53 -6.74
C ILE A 50 70.16 -61.55 -5.58
N ASP A 51 70.76 -60.39 -5.86
CA ASP A 51 71.41 -59.55 -4.83
C ASP A 51 70.56 -58.40 -4.25
N ASN A 52 69.27 -58.32 -4.56
CA ASN A 52 68.43 -57.13 -4.28
C ASN A 52 67.43 -57.26 -3.11
N HIS A 53 67.66 -58.16 -2.16
CA HIS A 53 66.66 -58.52 -1.15
C HIS A 53 66.16 -57.36 -0.25
N LEU A 54 67.05 -56.42 0.10
CA LEU A 54 66.71 -55.23 0.91
C LEU A 54 65.92 -54.17 0.13
N SER A 55 66.16 -54.05 -1.18
CA SER A 55 65.42 -53.13 -2.05
C SER A 55 63.99 -53.63 -2.27
N ILE A 56 63.84 -54.94 -2.45
CA ILE A 56 62.55 -55.61 -2.62
C ILE A 56 61.66 -55.42 -1.38
N GLU A 57 62.19 -55.50 -0.17
CA GLU A 57 61.40 -55.36 1.05
C GLU A 57 60.82 -53.95 1.25
N ARG A 58 61.63 -52.90 0.97
CA ARG A 58 61.14 -51.51 0.97
C ARG A 58 60.07 -51.30 -0.07
N PHE A 59 60.27 -51.85 -1.25
CA PHE A 59 59.32 -51.77 -2.35
C PHE A 59 57.98 -52.43 -2.02
N GLN A 60 58.02 -53.60 -1.39
CA GLN A 60 56.81 -54.29 -0.93
C GLN A 60 56.05 -53.46 0.13
N GLN A 61 56.75 -52.69 0.96
CA GLN A 61 56.11 -51.79 1.92
C GLN A 61 55.41 -50.62 1.20
N GLU A 62 56.06 -50.00 0.21
CA GLU A 62 55.47 -48.92 -0.59
C GLU A 62 54.25 -49.39 -1.39
N VAL A 63 54.33 -50.56 -2.05
CA VAL A 63 53.18 -51.21 -2.73
C VAL A 63 52.03 -51.48 -1.74
N LYS A 64 52.35 -51.98 -0.53
CA LYS A 64 51.34 -52.19 0.53
C LYS A 64 50.73 -50.88 1.02
N GLN A 65 51.48 -49.79 1.02
CA GLN A 65 50.95 -48.47 1.37
C GLN A 65 50.02 -47.95 0.27
N PHE A 66 50.46 -47.94 -0.99
CA PHE A 66 49.63 -47.48 -2.11
C PHE A 66 48.35 -48.31 -2.29
N SER A 67 48.43 -49.64 -2.14
CA SER A 67 47.26 -50.50 -2.19
C SER A 67 46.25 -50.23 -1.08
N LYS A 68 46.67 -49.67 0.06
CA LYS A 68 45.76 -49.22 1.14
C LYS A 68 45.23 -47.80 0.92
N GLU A 69 45.98 -46.92 0.26
CA GLU A 69 45.60 -45.53 0.04
C GLU A 69 44.67 -45.35 -1.17
N LEU A 70 44.90 -46.08 -2.27
CA LEU A 70 44.09 -46.01 -3.49
C LEU A 70 42.59 -46.24 -3.25
N PRO A 71 42.16 -47.29 -2.51
CA PRO A 71 40.73 -47.49 -2.22
C PRO A 71 40.13 -46.35 -1.42
N LYS A 72 40.87 -45.80 -0.44
CA LYS A 72 40.41 -44.65 0.36
C LYS A 72 40.22 -43.43 -0.52
N LEU A 73 41.17 -43.16 -1.42
CA LEU A 73 41.10 -42.02 -2.32
C LEU A 73 39.96 -42.16 -3.33
N LYS A 74 39.73 -43.38 -3.84
CA LYS A 74 38.57 -43.73 -4.67
C LYS A 74 37.26 -43.48 -3.94
N THR A 75 37.10 -43.97 -2.70
CA THR A 75 35.90 -43.71 -1.89
C THR A 75 35.69 -42.21 -1.66
N GLN A 76 36.76 -41.45 -1.46
CA GLN A 76 36.67 -39.98 -1.35
C GLN A 76 36.24 -39.30 -2.65
N MET A 77 36.73 -39.79 -3.81
CA MET A 77 36.31 -39.31 -5.12
C MET A 77 34.84 -39.61 -5.38
N ASP A 78 34.38 -40.84 -5.11
CA ASP A 78 32.99 -41.24 -5.27
C ASP A 78 32.06 -40.38 -4.38
N ALA A 79 32.47 -40.13 -3.13
CA ALA A 79 31.74 -39.25 -2.22
C ALA A 79 31.70 -37.78 -2.70
N LEU A 80 32.78 -37.27 -3.30
CA LEU A 80 32.79 -35.93 -3.92
C LEU A 80 31.93 -35.89 -5.19
N HIS A 81 31.97 -36.94 -6.00
CA HIS A 81 31.16 -37.07 -7.20
C HIS A 81 29.67 -37.01 -6.88
N GLY A 82 29.20 -37.81 -5.91
CA GLY A 82 27.81 -37.76 -5.45
C GLY A 82 27.41 -36.39 -4.88
N ARG A 83 28.32 -35.67 -4.22
CA ARG A 83 28.07 -34.28 -3.77
C ARG A 83 27.95 -33.30 -4.93
N ILE A 84 28.77 -33.44 -5.97
CA ILE A 84 28.71 -32.60 -7.18
C ILE A 84 27.38 -32.84 -7.90
N GLU A 85 26.97 -34.09 -8.08
CA GLU A 85 25.69 -34.43 -8.71
C GLU A 85 24.50 -33.87 -7.94
N PHE A 86 24.50 -34.00 -6.60
CA PHE A 86 23.49 -33.40 -5.74
C PHE A 86 23.41 -31.88 -5.89
N LEU A 87 24.56 -31.19 -5.91
CA LEU A 87 24.61 -29.75 -6.11
C LEU A 87 24.11 -29.33 -7.51
N LYS A 88 24.43 -30.11 -8.55
CA LYS A 88 23.93 -29.89 -9.92
C LYS A 88 22.41 -30.03 -10.00
N GLN A 89 21.87 -31.09 -9.41
CA GLN A 89 20.42 -31.29 -9.32
C GLN A 89 19.77 -30.12 -8.58
N ARG A 90 20.32 -29.72 -7.44
CA ARG A 90 19.77 -28.61 -6.64
C ARG A 90 19.82 -27.27 -7.38
N LYS A 91 20.87 -27.02 -8.16
CA LYS A 91 20.98 -25.85 -9.04
C LYS A 91 19.86 -25.86 -10.10
N GLN A 92 19.62 -27.00 -10.73
CA GLN A 92 18.57 -27.13 -11.75
C GLN A 92 17.16 -26.92 -11.18
N GLU A 93 16.89 -27.44 -9.97
CA GLU A 93 15.64 -27.18 -9.23
C GLU A 93 15.44 -25.67 -8.95
N LEU A 94 16.49 -24.95 -8.56
CA LEU A 94 16.38 -23.51 -8.32
C LEU A 94 16.14 -22.71 -9.61
N ILE A 95 16.74 -23.13 -10.72
CA ILE A 95 16.53 -22.51 -12.04
C ILE A 95 15.07 -22.69 -12.48
N THR A 96 14.52 -23.90 -12.36
CA THR A 96 13.13 -24.21 -12.71
C THR A 96 12.15 -23.44 -11.83
N MET A 97 12.33 -23.47 -10.50
CA MET A 97 11.53 -22.69 -9.54
C MET A 97 11.58 -21.18 -9.84
N ARG A 98 12.74 -20.65 -10.26
CA ARG A 98 12.88 -19.25 -10.65
C ARG A 98 12.09 -18.94 -11.93
N ALA A 99 12.10 -19.83 -12.90
CA ALA A 99 11.33 -19.67 -14.13
C ALA A 99 9.82 -19.70 -13.85
N GLU A 100 9.35 -20.62 -13.01
CA GLU A 100 7.95 -20.71 -12.58
C GLU A 100 7.51 -19.45 -11.82
N TYR A 101 8.34 -18.96 -10.89
CA TYR A 101 8.06 -17.71 -10.17
C TYR A 101 7.91 -16.52 -11.13
N LYS A 102 8.77 -16.41 -12.15
CA LYS A 102 8.64 -15.36 -13.18
C LYS A 102 7.33 -15.48 -13.95
N LYS A 103 6.94 -16.70 -14.34
CA LYS A 103 5.66 -16.96 -15.03
C LYS A 103 4.47 -16.57 -14.15
N LEU A 104 4.47 -16.99 -12.89
CA LEU A 104 3.41 -16.65 -11.93
C LEU A 104 3.32 -15.15 -11.70
N LYS A 105 4.47 -14.47 -11.55
CA LYS A 105 4.51 -13.00 -11.39
C LYS A 105 3.89 -12.29 -12.60
N HIS A 106 4.20 -12.74 -13.82
CA HIS A 106 3.61 -12.20 -15.04
C HIS A 106 2.10 -12.46 -15.10
N ALA A 107 1.65 -13.66 -14.75
CA ALA A 107 0.22 -13.99 -14.69
C ALA A 107 -0.55 -13.12 -13.68
N VAL A 108 0.02 -12.86 -12.51
CA VAL A 108 -0.57 -11.96 -11.50
C VAL A 108 -0.67 -10.53 -12.04
N GLN A 109 0.34 -10.05 -12.75
CA GLN A 109 0.32 -8.71 -13.35
C GLN A 109 -0.81 -8.60 -14.39
N LEU A 110 -0.93 -9.58 -15.30
CA LEU A 110 -2.01 -9.61 -16.28
C LEU A 110 -3.40 -9.68 -15.63
N ALA A 111 -3.56 -10.47 -14.57
CA ALA A 111 -4.83 -10.56 -13.84
C ALA A 111 -5.20 -9.23 -13.16
N LEU A 112 -4.20 -8.47 -12.69
CA LEU A 112 -4.42 -7.16 -12.07
C LEU A 112 -4.85 -6.12 -13.13
N GLU A 113 -4.24 -6.15 -14.31
CA GLU A 113 -4.63 -5.30 -15.45
C GLU A 113 -6.06 -5.61 -15.92
N ASP A 114 -6.41 -6.90 -16.07
CA ASP A 114 -7.77 -7.34 -16.40
C ASP A 114 -8.80 -6.90 -15.34
N LYS A 115 -8.44 -7.00 -14.05
CA LYS A 115 -9.29 -6.52 -12.96
C LYS A 115 -9.57 -5.01 -13.09
N ILE A 116 -8.55 -4.20 -13.34
CA ILE A 116 -8.69 -2.74 -13.50
C ILE A 116 -9.61 -2.42 -14.68
N LEU A 117 -9.45 -3.11 -15.81
CA LEU A 117 -10.31 -2.94 -16.99
C LEU A 117 -11.78 -3.25 -16.65
N LYS A 118 -12.04 -4.40 -16.00
CA LYS A 118 -13.39 -4.80 -15.59
C LYS A 118 -14.00 -3.85 -14.56
N GLU A 119 -13.21 -3.31 -13.64
CA GLU A 119 -13.67 -2.33 -12.66
C GLU A 119 -14.07 -1.01 -13.34
N ASN A 120 -13.28 -0.56 -14.34
CA ASN A 120 -13.62 0.61 -15.15
C ASN A 120 -14.91 0.41 -15.96
N GLU A 121 -15.09 -0.77 -16.57
CA GLU A 121 -16.33 -1.12 -17.26
C GLU A 121 -17.53 -1.15 -16.32
N PHE A 122 -17.37 -1.76 -15.13
CA PHE A 122 -18.40 -1.79 -14.10
C PHE A 122 -18.80 -0.38 -13.65
N ASN A 123 -17.83 0.50 -13.43
CA ASN A 123 -18.07 1.90 -13.07
C ASN A 123 -18.81 2.64 -14.19
N ARG A 124 -18.43 2.42 -15.45
CA ARG A 124 -19.13 2.98 -16.62
C ARG A 124 -20.59 2.52 -16.67
N VAL A 125 -20.85 1.22 -16.53
CA VAL A 125 -22.21 0.67 -16.54
C VAL A 125 -23.03 1.20 -15.35
N THR A 126 -22.42 1.31 -14.17
CA THR A 126 -23.05 1.87 -12.97
C THR A 126 -23.45 3.33 -13.18
N ASN A 127 -22.57 4.13 -13.78
CA ASN A 127 -22.87 5.52 -14.14
C ASN A 127 -24.00 5.61 -15.17
N CYS A 128 -23.96 4.81 -16.23
CA CYS A 128 -25.06 4.74 -17.20
C CYS A 128 -26.40 4.39 -16.54
N ARG A 129 -26.40 3.42 -15.62
CA ARG A 129 -27.60 3.03 -14.85
C ARG A 129 -28.12 4.18 -13.99
N GLN A 130 -27.24 4.96 -13.35
CA GLN A 130 -27.64 6.13 -12.57
C GLN A 130 -28.27 7.21 -13.47
N VAL A 131 -27.69 7.47 -14.64
CA VAL A 131 -28.25 8.42 -15.63
C VAL A 131 -29.63 7.95 -16.10
N ILE A 132 -29.79 6.68 -16.46
CA ILE A 132 -31.10 6.11 -16.87
C ILE A 132 -32.13 6.28 -15.74
N ARG A 133 -31.74 6.02 -14.49
CA ARG A 133 -32.62 6.25 -13.33
C ARG A 133 -33.00 7.72 -13.18
N LYS A 134 -32.07 8.65 -13.39
CA LYS A 134 -32.35 10.10 -13.38
C LYS A 134 -33.35 10.46 -14.48
N ILE A 135 -33.14 9.98 -15.72
CA ILE A 135 -34.06 10.19 -16.85
C ILE A 135 -35.45 9.62 -16.58
N TYR A 136 -35.54 8.37 -16.10
CA TYR A 136 -36.81 7.70 -15.80
C TYR A 136 -37.60 8.48 -14.75
N ARG A 137 -36.93 8.95 -13.68
CA ARG A 137 -37.55 9.77 -12.64
C ARG A 137 -38.10 11.09 -13.19
N CYS A 138 -37.35 11.77 -14.06
CA CYS A 138 -37.83 12.98 -14.72
C CYS A 138 -39.04 12.70 -15.61
N ARG A 139 -39.05 11.57 -16.33
CA ARG A 139 -40.16 11.18 -17.21
C ARG A 139 -41.44 10.80 -16.44
N SER A 140 -41.31 10.23 -15.23
CA SER A 140 -42.44 9.81 -14.40
C SER A 140 -43.18 10.95 -13.67
N THR A 141 -42.69 12.19 -13.74
CA THR A 141 -43.42 13.33 -13.16
C THR A 141 -44.32 13.96 -14.21
N ASP A 142 -45.64 13.89 -14.02
CA ASP A 142 -46.67 14.52 -14.87
C ASP A 142 -46.50 16.05 -15.01
N ASP A 143 -45.69 16.63 -14.12
CA ASP A 143 -45.33 18.04 -14.03
C ASP A 143 -44.24 18.46 -15.03
N LEU A 144 -43.60 17.51 -15.72
CA LEU A 144 -42.46 17.78 -16.61
C LEU A 144 -42.85 18.58 -17.87
N PRO A 145 -43.93 18.23 -18.61
CA PRO A 145 -44.36 19.01 -19.78
C PRO A 145 -44.71 20.45 -19.38
N GLN A 146 -45.34 20.63 -18.22
CA GLN A 146 -45.71 21.95 -17.70
C GLN A 146 -44.47 22.79 -17.35
N LYS A 147 -43.46 22.19 -16.70
CA LYS A 147 -42.19 22.87 -16.41
C LYS A 147 -41.41 23.25 -17.65
N ILE A 148 -41.38 22.38 -18.66
CA ILE A 148 -40.76 22.68 -19.96
C ILE A 148 -41.51 23.82 -20.66
N PHE A 149 -42.85 23.74 -20.71
CA PHE A 149 -43.69 24.73 -21.37
C PHE A 149 -43.55 26.13 -20.76
N TYR A 150 -43.44 26.23 -19.43
CA TYR A 150 -43.26 27.51 -18.72
C TYR A 150 -41.78 27.89 -18.48
N ALA A 151 -40.82 27.18 -19.09
CA ALA A 151 -39.38 27.38 -18.87
C ALA A 151 -38.97 27.42 -17.37
N LEU A 152 -39.72 26.71 -16.52
CA LEU A 152 -39.44 26.63 -15.10
C LEU A 152 -38.23 25.71 -14.90
N PRO A 153 -37.30 26.06 -13.99
CA PRO A 153 -36.15 25.23 -13.72
C PRO A 153 -36.62 23.84 -13.28
N VAL A 154 -36.23 22.81 -14.03
CA VAL A 154 -36.47 21.39 -13.73
C VAL A 154 -35.54 20.97 -12.59
N LYS A 155 -35.61 21.66 -11.45
CA LYS A 155 -35.01 21.22 -10.21
C LYS A 155 -35.92 20.10 -9.70
N SER A 156 -35.48 18.85 -9.84
CA SER A 156 -36.19 17.73 -9.24
C SER A 156 -36.23 17.97 -7.73
N LYS A 157 -37.40 18.30 -7.18
CA LYS A 157 -37.62 18.48 -5.73
C LYS A 157 -37.33 17.20 -4.91
N LEU A 158 -36.87 16.12 -5.56
CA LEU A 158 -36.63 14.80 -5.00
C LEU A 158 -35.21 14.27 -5.26
N SER A 159 -34.26 15.11 -5.72
CA SER A 159 -32.86 14.72 -5.55
C SER A 159 -32.53 14.83 -4.06
N GLY A 160 -32.66 13.73 -3.34
CA GLY A 160 -32.10 13.54 -2.01
C GLY A 160 -30.56 13.59 -2.00
N GLU A 161 -29.93 14.30 -2.94
CA GLU A 161 -28.51 14.67 -2.87
C GLU A 161 -28.27 15.76 -1.80
N ASP A 162 -29.33 16.38 -1.24
CA ASP A 162 -29.27 17.26 -0.05
C ASP A 162 -29.57 16.56 1.29
N ASP A 163 -29.55 15.21 1.34
CA ASP A 163 -29.54 14.47 2.61
C ASP A 163 -28.24 14.69 3.41
N ASN A 164 -27.23 15.31 2.79
CA ASN A 164 -26.01 15.75 3.45
C ASN A 164 -26.02 17.21 3.93
N ASP A 165 -27.03 18.00 3.59
CA ASP A 165 -27.14 19.37 4.08
C ASP A 165 -27.32 19.34 5.61
N ASP A 166 -26.43 20.02 6.33
CA ASP A 166 -26.44 20.06 7.80
C ASP A 166 -27.78 20.59 8.32
N LEU A 167 -28.39 21.50 7.56
CA LEU A 167 -29.71 22.04 7.87
C LEU A 167 -30.79 20.96 7.79
N SER A 168 -30.78 20.12 6.75
CA SER A 168 -31.69 18.98 6.61
C SER A 168 -31.55 17.99 7.77
N LYS A 169 -30.30 17.71 8.18
CA LYS A 169 -30.00 16.82 9.32
C LYS A 169 -30.49 17.43 10.64
N ALA A 170 -30.25 18.71 10.84
CA ALA A 170 -30.70 19.43 12.04
C ALA A 170 -32.21 19.46 12.15
N ILE A 171 -32.94 19.76 11.06
CA ILE A 171 -34.41 19.72 11.03
C ILE A 171 -34.92 18.34 11.46
N ARG A 172 -34.36 17.24 10.94
CA ARG A 172 -34.77 15.87 11.34
C ARG A 172 -34.53 15.59 12.82
N LEU A 173 -33.38 16.03 13.36
CA LEU A 173 -33.04 15.85 14.76
C LEU A 173 -33.95 16.69 15.67
N ILE A 174 -34.13 17.97 15.36
CA ILE A 174 -34.99 18.88 16.12
C ILE A 174 -36.41 18.33 16.15
N SER A 175 -36.98 17.96 15.00
CA SER A 175 -38.33 17.40 14.94
C SER A 175 -38.51 16.16 15.80
N LYS A 176 -37.47 15.34 15.96
CA LYS A 176 -37.53 14.13 16.78
C LYS A 176 -37.55 14.43 18.28
N TYR A 177 -36.85 15.47 18.73
CA TYR A 177 -36.61 15.74 20.16
C TYR A 177 -37.36 16.96 20.72
N ILE A 178 -37.88 17.85 19.89
CA ILE A 178 -38.56 19.06 20.34
C ILE A 178 -39.91 18.76 21.02
N GLY A 179 -40.64 17.74 20.55
CA GLY A 179 -41.93 17.36 21.11
C GLY A 179 -42.95 18.50 21.01
N ARG A 180 -43.64 18.80 22.12
CA ARG A 180 -44.73 19.80 22.19
C ARG A 180 -44.28 21.25 22.01
N ASP A 181 -42.99 21.53 22.17
CA ASP A 181 -42.45 22.90 22.06
C ASP A 181 -42.24 23.36 20.60
N TRP A 182 -42.64 22.57 19.61
CA TRP A 182 -42.42 22.89 18.20
C TRP A 182 -43.09 24.20 17.78
N SER A 183 -44.26 24.54 18.33
CA SER A 183 -44.99 25.77 18.02
C SER A 183 -44.29 27.00 18.58
N ARG A 184 -43.74 26.88 19.80
CA ARG A 184 -42.88 27.90 20.41
C ARG A 184 -41.60 28.11 19.61
N LEU A 185 -40.99 27.02 19.14
CA LEU A 185 -39.82 27.09 18.26
C LEU A 185 -40.18 27.84 16.97
N TYR A 186 -41.25 27.44 16.28
CA TYR A 186 -41.68 28.06 15.02
C TYR A 186 -41.95 29.56 15.16
N TRP A 187 -42.50 29.98 16.31
CA TRP A 187 -42.73 31.39 16.63
C TRP A 187 -41.45 32.21 16.78
N GLN A 188 -40.38 31.60 17.29
CA GLN A 188 -39.09 32.27 17.52
C GLN A 188 -38.16 32.26 16.28
N LEU A 189 -38.56 31.57 15.20
CA LEU A 189 -37.73 31.49 14.02
C LEU A 189 -37.73 32.82 13.25
N PRO A 190 -36.56 33.28 12.78
CA PRO A 190 -36.51 34.45 11.91
C PRO A 190 -37.11 34.11 10.54
N PHE A 191 -37.77 35.07 9.89
CA PHE A 191 -38.25 34.95 8.51
C PHE A 191 -37.64 36.07 7.66
N TYR A 192 -37.10 35.71 6.49
CA TYR A 192 -36.63 36.65 5.48
C TYR A 192 -37.26 36.32 4.12
N PRO A 193 -38.24 37.13 3.64
CA PRO A 193 -38.72 38.42 4.20
C PRO A 193 -39.49 38.28 5.53
N LEU A 194 -39.58 39.38 6.30
CA LEU A 194 -40.31 39.42 7.57
C LEU A 194 -41.78 39.06 7.34
N ARG A 195 -42.29 38.09 8.11
CA ARG A 195 -43.70 37.69 8.10
C ARG A 195 -44.43 38.25 9.31
N GLY A 196 -45.68 38.65 9.12
CA GLY A 196 -46.52 39.15 10.21
C GLY A 196 -46.85 38.05 11.22
N LYS A 197 -46.98 38.42 12.50
CA LYS A 197 -47.34 37.48 13.60
C LYS A 197 -48.66 36.74 13.32
N GLU A 198 -49.60 37.38 12.64
CA GLU A 198 -50.87 36.78 12.24
C GLU A 198 -50.69 35.63 11.25
N GLU A 199 -49.75 35.74 10.33
CA GLU A 199 -49.47 34.66 9.36
C GLU A 199 -48.81 33.46 10.02
N VAL A 200 -47.88 33.71 10.95
CA VAL A 200 -47.23 32.66 11.74
C VAL A 200 -48.27 31.93 12.61
N SER A 201 -49.21 32.68 13.20
CA SER A 201 -50.32 32.10 13.98
C SER A 201 -51.23 31.23 13.10
N LYS A 202 -51.60 31.72 11.91
CA LYS A 202 -52.38 30.93 10.93
C LYS A 202 -51.65 29.65 10.51
N ASP A 203 -50.34 29.72 10.32
CA ASP A 203 -49.53 28.54 10.00
C ASP A 203 -49.53 27.50 11.11
N ILE A 204 -49.39 27.93 12.37
CA ILE A 204 -49.43 27.04 13.53
C ILE A 204 -50.79 26.37 13.62
N ASN A 205 -51.89 27.15 13.56
CA ASN A 205 -53.25 26.61 13.61
C ASN A 205 -53.50 25.63 12.47
N TYR A 206 -53.04 25.93 11.25
CA TYR A 206 -53.16 25.02 10.11
C TYR A 206 -52.40 23.69 10.32
N ILE A 207 -51.22 23.74 10.94
CA ILE A 207 -50.43 22.53 11.21
C ILE A 207 -51.05 21.75 12.37
N ASP A 208 -51.48 22.40 13.44
CA ASP A 208 -52.25 21.77 14.51
C ASP A 208 -53.51 21.10 13.94
N ASP A 209 -54.18 21.81 13.02
CA ASP A 209 -55.41 21.32 12.39
C ASP A 209 -55.20 20.17 11.41
N LYS A 210 -54.00 20.04 10.87
CA LYS A 210 -53.65 18.96 9.95
C LYS A 210 -53.38 17.65 10.70
N TYR A 211 -52.97 17.72 11.97
CA TYR A 211 -52.44 16.58 12.72
C TYR A 211 -53.20 16.31 14.04
N HIS A 212 -54.52 16.52 14.09
CA HIS A 212 -55.35 16.36 15.30
C HIS A 212 -55.38 14.96 15.96
N ARG A 213 -54.80 13.91 15.37
CA ARG A 213 -54.93 12.52 15.87
C ARG A 213 -53.59 11.89 16.24
N GLY A 214 -53.32 11.75 17.55
CA GLY A 214 -52.22 10.94 18.11
C GLY A 214 -50.95 11.72 18.49
N ASP A 215 -49.88 10.99 18.85
CA ASP A 215 -48.54 11.56 19.12
C ASP A 215 -47.83 11.93 17.81
N VAL A 216 -48.32 12.98 17.15
CA VAL A 216 -47.85 13.43 15.83
C VAL A 216 -46.91 14.63 15.93
N PHE A 217 -46.41 14.95 17.14
CA PHE A 217 -45.54 16.11 17.39
C PHE A 217 -44.30 16.14 16.49
N ARG A 218 -43.76 14.97 16.14
CA ARG A 218 -42.61 14.86 15.24
C ARG A 218 -42.95 15.32 13.82
N ASP A 219 -44.11 14.92 13.30
CA ASP A 219 -44.49 15.27 11.94
C ASP A 219 -44.98 16.72 11.87
N GLN A 220 -45.65 17.21 12.92
CA GLN A 220 -45.97 18.63 13.10
C GLN A 220 -44.70 19.50 13.07
N ALA A 221 -43.70 19.17 13.89
CA ALA A 221 -42.42 19.87 13.91
C ALA A 221 -41.69 19.80 12.56
N THR A 222 -41.74 18.65 11.90
CA THR A 222 -41.12 18.46 10.58
C THR A 222 -41.80 19.30 9.51
N ASP A 223 -43.14 19.36 9.51
CA ASP A 223 -43.90 20.18 8.56
C ASP A 223 -43.66 21.66 8.83
N ALA A 224 -43.68 22.09 10.09
CA ALA A 224 -43.38 23.47 10.51
C ALA A 224 -41.97 23.90 10.07
N LEU A 225 -40.93 23.12 10.39
CA LEU A 225 -39.55 23.47 10.02
C LEU A 225 -39.31 23.43 8.51
N ASN A 226 -39.96 22.52 7.78
CA ASN A 226 -39.90 22.51 6.32
C ASN A 226 -40.65 23.70 5.71
N LYS A 227 -41.76 24.11 6.31
CA LYS A 227 -42.52 25.30 5.91
C LYS A 227 -41.68 26.55 6.15
N TRP A 228 -41.03 26.67 7.31
CA TRP A 228 -40.06 27.72 7.60
C TRP A 228 -38.95 27.77 6.54
N ARG A 229 -38.28 26.64 6.28
CA ARG A 229 -37.22 26.53 5.26
C ARG A 229 -37.67 26.99 3.87
N ARG A 230 -38.93 26.74 3.49
CA ARG A 230 -39.48 27.18 2.19
C ARG A 230 -39.71 28.68 2.12
N PHE A 231 -40.19 29.29 3.20
CA PHE A 231 -40.47 30.72 3.25
C PHE A 231 -39.26 31.57 3.59
N HIS A 232 -38.23 30.97 4.17
CA HIS A 232 -37.02 31.66 4.58
C HIS A 232 -35.94 31.51 3.49
N THR A 233 -35.69 32.58 2.74
CA THR A 233 -34.81 32.57 1.55
C THR A 233 -33.33 32.27 1.82
N ARG A 234 -32.85 32.46 3.06
CA ARG A 234 -31.44 32.30 3.45
C ARG A 234 -31.26 31.47 4.73
N ALA A 235 -32.01 30.37 4.86
CA ALA A 235 -32.11 29.65 6.13
C ALA A 235 -30.77 29.02 6.50
N LYS A 236 -30.26 29.31 7.71
CA LYS A 236 -29.02 28.73 8.22
C LYS A 236 -29.27 27.86 9.45
N LEU A 237 -28.29 26.99 9.74
CA LEU A 237 -28.30 26.18 10.96
C LEU A 237 -28.23 27.05 12.22
N ASP A 238 -27.46 28.14 12.18
CA ASP A 238 -27.30 29.06 13.30
C ASP A 238 -28.62 29.71 13.72
N ASP A 239 -29.51 29.97 12.76
CA ASP A 239 -30.84 30.53 13.02
C ASP A 239 -31.70 29.56 13.86
N LEU A 240 -31.60 28.25 13.58
CA LEU A 240 -32.27 27.21 14.37
C LEU A 240 -31.67 27.10 15.78
N ILE A 241 -30.34 27.19 15.89
CA ILE A 241 -29.65 27.13 17.19
C ILE A 241 -30.07 28.33 18.05
N HIS A 242 -30.08 29.55 17.49
CA HIS A 242 -30.53 30.74 18.21
C HIS A 242 -32.00 30.67 18.61
N ALA A 243 -32.88 30.18 17.73
CA ALA A 243 -34.29 29.99 18.09
C ALA A 243 -34.46 28.95 19.21
N LEU A 244 -33.67 27.86 19.21
CA LEU A 244 -33.64 26.86 20.30
C LEU A 244 -33.11 27.44 21.63
N GLN A 245 -32.13 28.35 21.58
CA GLN A 245 -31.62 29.08 22.74
C GLN A 245 -32.72 29.96 23.35
N ASN A 246 -33.48 30.67 22.51
CA ASN A 246 -34.56 31.56 22.96
C ASN A 246 -35.70 30.82 23.66
N ILE A 247 -35.95 29.54 23.30
CA ILE A 247 -36.93 28.70 24.00
C ILE A 247 -36.32 27.87 25.15
N ASN A 248 -35.04 28.10 25.48
CA ASN A 248 -34.29 27.39 26.52
C ASN A 248 -34.19 25.86 26.34
N ARG A 249 -34.23 25.35 25.09
CA ARG A 249 -34.09 23.91 24.78
C ARG A 249 -32.64 23.52 24.47
N PHE A 250 -31.78 23.69 25.48
CA PHE A 250 -30.35 23.37 25.39
C PHE A 250 -30.07 21.86 25.23
N ASP A 251 -31.02 21.01 25.65
CA ASP A 251 -30.98 19.56 25.45
C ASP A 251 -30.91 19.20 23.96
N VAL A 252 -31.73 19.85 23.13
CA VAL A 252 -31.75 19.62 21.67
C VAL A 252 -30.49 20.18 21.00
N ILE A 253 -30.00 21.32 21.47
CA ILE A 253 -28.75 21.93 20.96
C ILE A 253 -27.57 20.99 21.19
N GLN A 254 -27.44 20.39 22.38
CA GLN A 254 -26.37 19.43 22.66
C GLN A 254 -26.41 18.20 21.73
N ILE A 255 -27.61 17.77 21.34
CA ILE A 255 -27.79 16.67 20.38
C ILE A 255 -27.32 17.09 18.98
N ILE A 256 -27.68 18.30 18.53
CA ILE A 256 -27.22 18.87 17.26
C ILE A 256 -25.69 18.98 17.25
N ASP A 257 -25.10 19.56 18.30
CA ASP A 257 -23.65 19.72 18.43
C ASP A 257 -22.93 18.38 18.35
N ARG A 258 -23.44 17.35 19.02
CA ARG A 258 -22.85 16.01 19.03
C ARG A 258 -22.90 15.33 17.67
N HIS A 259 -24.00 15.47 16.93
CA HIS A 259 -24.23 14.72 15.70
C HIS A 259 -23.83 15.46 14.42
N ILE A 260 -23.75 16.78 14.44
CA ILE A 260 -23.49 17.60 13.25
C ILE A 260 -22.18 18.38 13.38
N LEU A 261 -21.93 19.02 14.53
CA LEU A 261 -20.75 19.91 14.69
C LEU A 261 -19.48 19.16 15.13
N LYS A 262 -19.56 18.20 16.05
CA LYS A 262 -18.40 17.43 16.53
C LYS A 262 -17.73 16.53 15.48
N PRO A 263 -18.46 15.82 14.59
CA PRO A 263 -17.84 15.00 13.55
C PRO A 263 -16.95 15.81 12.61
N LYS A 264 -17.28 17.08 12.36
CA LYS A 264 -16.47 17.98 11.52
C LYS A 264 -15.18 18.45 12.18
N ARG A 265 -15.15 18.59 13.51
CA ARG A 265 -13.93 18.96 14.23
C ARG A 265 -12.89 17.84 14.20
N LEU A 266 -13.33 16.59 14.35
CA LEU A 266 -12.46 15.41 14.26
C LEU A 266 -11.94 15.18 12.82
N LEU A 267 -12.80 15.36 11.80
CA LEU A 267 -12.38 15.24 10.40
C LEU A 267 -11.41 16.34 9.94
N ASN A 268 -11.50 17.54 10.51
CA ASN A 268 -10.55 18.61 10.21
C ASN A 268 -9.20 18.43 10.94
N GLU A 269 -9.17 17.70 12.06
CA GLU A 269 -7.93 17.31 12.75
C GLU A 269 -7.28 16.07 12.09
N GLU A 270 -8.06 15.15 11.53
CA GLU A 270 -7.53 13.97 10.81
C GLU A 270 -7.05 14.27 9.37
N HIS A 271 -7.35 15.45 8.83
CA HIS A 271 -6.87 15.92 7.52
C HIS A 271 -5.72 16.94 7.58
N GLU A 272 -5.00 17.04 8.70
CA GLU A 272 -3.55 17.26 8.58
C GLU A 272 -2.92 15.94 8.10
N GLU A 273 -3.18 15.60 6.83
CA GLU A 273 -2.39 14.64 6.08
C GLU A 273 -0.97 15.20 6.10
N ILE A 274 -0.15 14.73 7.06
CA ILE A 274 1.26 15.04 7.12
C ILE A 274 1.82 14.56 5.79
N ASP A 275 2.01 15.50 4.86
CA ASP A 275 2.62 15.27 3.57
C ASP A 275 3.81 14.33 3.80
N PRO A 276 3.87 13.15 3.15
CA PRO A 276 4.95 12.20 3.37
C PRO A 276 6.33 12.86 3.26
N ARG A 277 6.44 13.94 2.48
CA ARG A 277 7.65 14.77 2.41
C ARG A 277 7.96 15.53 3.70
N LYS A 278 6.98 16.08 4.41
CA LYS A 278 7.19 16.72 5.72
C LYS A 278 7.72 15.71 6.75
N LYS A 279 7.19 14.50 6.76
CA LYS A 279 7.66 13.42 7.65
C LYS A 279 9.09 12.99 7.32
N GLU A 280 9.44 12.88 6.04
CA GLU A 280 10.82 12.61 5.61
C GLU A 280 11.78 13.74 6.00
N ILE A 281 11.36 15.01 5.85
CA ILE A 281 12.15 16.18 6.25
C ILE A 281 12.37 16.20 7.76
N GLU A 282 11.36 15.90 8.58
CA GLU A 282 11.51 15.82 10.03
C GLU A 282 12.44 14.68 10.47
N ASP A 283 12.35 13.52 9.83
CA ASP A 283 13.25 12.39 10.10
C ASP A 283 14.70 12.71 9.69
N LEU A 284 14.90 13.41 8.57
CA LEU A 284 16.21 13.90 8.15
C LEU A 284 16.77 14.93 9.14
N ASN A 285 15.96 15.90 9.58
CA ASN A 285 16.36 16.90 10.56
C ASN A 285 16.71 16.26 11.91
N ARG A 286 15.97 15.24 12.36
CA ARG A 286 16.34 14.48 13.56
C ARG A 286 17.66 13.75 13.40
N LYS A 287 17.93 13.14 12.24
CA LYS A 287 19.22 12.48 11.95
C LYS A 287 20.36 13.48 11.92
N LEU A 288 20.14 14.65 11.31
CA LEU A 288 21.11 15.74 11.21
C LEU A 288 21.46 16.28 12.60
N ASN A 289 20.46 16.53 13.46
CA ASN A 289 20.68 16.99 14.82
C ASN A 289 21.45 15.98 15.67
N ARG A 290 21.14 14.68 15.53
CA ARG A 290 21.94 13.61 16.19
C ARG A 290 23.38 13.57 15.70
N LEU A 291 23.63 13.87 14.43
CA LEU A 291 24.99 13.99 13.89
C LEU A 291 25.71 15.20 14.47
N PHE A 292 25.05 16.36 14.54
CA PHE A 292 25.61 17.55 15.16
C PHE A 292 25.93 17.34 16.64
N GLU A 293 25.06 16.69 17.40
CA GLU A 293 25.35 16.34 18.80
C GLU A 293 26.54 15.38 18.92
N LYS A 294 26.68 14.41 18.02
CA LYS A 294 27.84 13.50 17.99
C LYS A 294 29.16 14.20 17.65
N ILE A 295 29.10 15.23 16.80
CA ILE A 295 30.26 16.08 16.47
C ILE A 295 30.61 16.97 17.68
N HIS A 296 29.62 17.58 18.33
CA HIS A 296 29.85 18.42 19.50
C HIS A 296 30.34 17.66 20.74
N THR A 297 29.90 16.41 20.91
CA THR A 297 30.37 15.53 21.99
C THR A 297 31.76 14.94 21.73
N GLY A 298 32.41 15.26 20.60
CA GLY A 298 33.77 14.82 20.28
C GLY A 298 33.87 13.33 19.91
N VAL A 299 32.73 12.64 19.72
CA VAL A 299 32.68 11.22 19.33
C VAL A 299 33.09 11.04 17.88
N ILE A 300 32.89 12.06 17.03
CA ILE A 300 33.39 12.12 15.66
C ILE A 300 34.46 13.21 15.63
N THR A 301 35.74 12.83 15.53
CA THR A 301 36.80 13.81 15.30
C THR A 301 36.71 14.29 13.85
N THR A 302 36.91 15.59 13.61
CA THR A 302 36.79 16.22 12.27
C THR A 302 37.75 15.65 11.22
N HIS A 303 38.67 14.77 11.61
CA HIS A 303 39.56 14.03 10.71
C HIS A 303 38.89 12.80 10.06
N ASP A 304 37.79 12.28 10.60
CA ASP A 304 37.10 11.09 10.05
C ASP A 304 36.06 11.45 8.96
N THR A 305 35.72 12.73 8.79
CA THR A 305 34.76 13.17 7.77
C THR A 305 35.30 13.17 6.33
N TYR A 306 36.60 12.95 6.13
CA TYR A 306 37.19 12.87 4.78
C TYR A 306 37.15 11.47 4.15
N VAL A 307 36.68 10.44 4.87
CA VAL A 307 36.75 9.04 4.38
C VAL A 307 35.52 8.62 3.55
N TYR A 308 34.47 9.44 3.45
CA TYR A 308 33.25 9.09 2.68
C TYR A 308 33.14 9.71 1.27
N SER A 309 34.25 10.14 0.67
CA SER A 309 34.27 10.58 -0.75
C SER A 309 34.54 9.45 -1.75
N THR A 310 34.82 8.22 -1.30
CA THR A 310 35.23 7.11 -2.21
C THR A 310 34.14 6.08 -2.51
N ILE A 311 32.90 6.27 -2.05
CA ILE A 311 31.78 5.41 -2.43
C ILE A 311 30.89 6.13 -3.45
N GLY A 312 31.29 6.07 -4.73
CA GLY A 312 30.34 5.97 -5.85
C GLY A 312 29.55 7.22 -6.25
N LEU A 313 30.14 8.41 -6.20
CA LEU A 313 29.69 9.51 -7.06
C LEU A 313 30.67 9.61 -8.23
N ASP A 314 30.15 9.42 -9.44
CA ASP A 314 30.90 9.65 -10.68
C ASP A 314 31.60 11.01 -10.59
N PRO A 315 32.90 11.11 -10.96
CA PRO A 315 33.56 12.41 -11.06
C PRO A 315 32.73 13.26 -12.02
N LEU A 316 32.22 14.39 -11.50
CA LEU A 316 31.52 15.39 -12.29
C LEU A 316 32.38 15.70 -13.52
N GLN A 317 31.90 15.27 -14.69
CA GLN A 317 32.56 15.61 -15.94
C GLN A 317 32.64 17.14 -16.02
N PRO A 318 33.79 17.70 -16.42
CA PRO A 318 33.90 19.14 -16.60
C PRO A 318 32.83 19.58 -17.58
N VAL A 319 32.00 20.54 -17.16
CA VAL A 319 31.02 21.23 -18.01
C VAL A 319 31.74 21.63 -19.28
N ARG A 320 31.35 21.02 -20.41
CA ARG A 320 31.89 21.35 -21.72
C ARG A 320 31.74 22.85 -21.90
N LYS A 321 32.87 23.56 -21.96
CA LYS A 321 32.91 24.96 -22.40
C LYS A 321 32.19 25.02 -23.75
N HIS A 322 31.12 25.82 -23.82
CA HIS A 322 30.50 26.19 -25.08
C HIS A 322 31.59 26.71 -26.02
N ARG A 323 31.81 26.00 -27.14
CA ARG A 323 32.48 26.58 -28.30
C ARG A 323 31.56 27.68 -28.85
N PRO A 324 32.06 28.91 -29.07
CA PRO A 324 31.30 29.89 -29.82
C PRO A 324 31.12 29.39 -31.26
N LEU A 325 29.90 29.54 -31.78
CA LEU A 325 29.58 29.39 -33.19
C LEU A 325 30.43 30.39 -33.98
N VAL A 326 31.36 29.88 -34.79
CA VAL A 326 31.94 30.65 -35.88
C VAL A 326 30.93 30.58 -37.02
N MET A 327 30.32 31.71 -37.35
CA MET A 327 29.55 31.86 -38.58
C MET A 327 30.53 31.93 -39.75
N HIS A 328 30.31 31.08 -40.75
CA HIS A 328 30.72 31.31 -42.13
C HIS A 328 29.53 31.05 -43.05
#